data_AF-A0A9N8HN26-F1
#
_entry.id   AF-A0A9N8HN26-F1
#
_cell.length_a   1.000
_cell.length_b   1.000
_cell.length_c   1.000
_cell.angle_alpha   90.00
_cell.angle_beta   90.00
_cell.angle_gamma   90.00
#
_symmetry.space_group_name_H-M   'P 1'
#
loop_
_entity.id
_entity.type
_entity.pdbx_description
1 polymer ?
#
loop_
_entity_poly.entity_id
_entity_poly.type
_entity_poly.pdbx_seq_one_letter_code
_entity_poly.pdbx_strand_id
1 'polypeptide(L)'
;MAMVNTPDVRQIISELASVATEYYKTKESSCYVFITSLKDLAFFTSNGRAAITWTPEHPNEQTAEVILQQYRRGRPAEDLIPLLISSAGFHFRSMVFAARVIGEFDSPTVQSIVGKVYDRWKQRVSDSTTKRIKEFIVSECKRGVSATREVIDEVEEFLDHTGAVPPLLVCGAFGLVKKIYRDHHEVDVNAPLYRMFNCEYMHTPLEQFGESYDLFRVTEELLVLKRDVQIHVVPDGTKKSTAWFRGLKYPDNLTISTDSLFKTEGKSKIYELTQAGISPSKEKYYSPGKTNHPYVDRVFVTKNTDGRECFVLLQDMVNNDVPKAVHGLNKAGKLLKEQHREMEVLYILNVIGAGPNTTSQQNLNFTYVLIGENELGAFYSAHFAPVARFIRKRNLMGEQKRREQATPA
;
A
#
# COMPACT_ATOMS: atom_id res chain seq x y z
N MET A 1 18.99 12.05 -25.08
CA MET A 1 20.28 11.32 -24.99
C MET A 1 21.40 12.35 -24.95
N ALA A 2 22.39 12.19 -24.06
CA ALA A 2 23.37 13.17 -23.56
C ALA A 2 22.90 14.08 -22.39
N MET A 3 22.89 13.51 -21.18
CA MET A 3 23.36 14.26 -20.00
C MET A 3 24.53 13.47 -19.43
N VAL A 4 25.68 13.88 -19.94
CA VAL A 4 27.04 13.44 -19.67
C VAL A 4 27.36 13.68 -18.19
N ASN A 5 28.22 12.86 -17.59
CA ASN A 5 29.05 13.18 -16.43
C ASN A 5 29.26 14.70 -16.26
N THR A 6 28.41 15.39 -15.51
CA THR A 6 28.65 16.80 -15.22
C THR A 6 29.89 16.86 -14.32
N PRO A 7 30.84 17.77 -14.56
CA PRO A 7 32.03 17.95 -13.71
C PRO A 7 31.67 17.98 -12.22
N ASP A 8 30.54 18.60 -11.90
CA ASP A 8 29.98 18.75 -10.55
C ASP A 8 29.73 17.41 -9.85
N VAL A 9 29.22 16.39 -10.54
CA VAL A 9 28.94 15.07 -9.93
C VAL A 9 30.23 14.34 -9.59
N ARG A 10 31.23 14.37 -10.49
CA ARG A 10 32.56 13.80 -10.24
C ARG A 10 33.25 14.52 -9.09
N GLN A 11 33.09 15.83 -9.02
CA GLN A 11 33.61 16.65 -7.92
C GLN A 11 32.96 16.29 -6.59
N ILE A 12 31.63 16.16 -6.53
CA ILE A 12 30.90 15.74 -5.31
C ILE A 12 31.36 14.36 -4.84
N ILE A 13 31.47 13.37 -5.74
CA ILE A 13 31.97 12.03 -5.39
C ILE A 13 33.41 12.11 -4.86
N SER A 14 34.26 12.89 -5.51
CA SER A 14 35.65 13.07 -5.09
C SER A 14 35.76 13.74 -3.72
N GLU A 15 34.95 14.76 -3.45
CA GLU A 15 34.92 15.45 -2.16
C GLU A 15 34.40 14.51 -1.05
N LEU A 16 33.31 13.78 -1.30
CA LEU A 16 32.78 12.79 -0.36
C LEU A 16 33.78 11.65 -0.09
N ALA A 17 34.51 11.20 -1.11
CA ALA A 17 35.57 10.20 -0.95
C ALA A 17 36.77 10.76 -0.16
N SER A 18 37.11 12.04 -0.35
CA SER A 18 38.14 12.72 0.44
C SER A 18 37.74 12.79 1.91
N VAL A 19 36.50 13.21 2.19
CA VAL A 19 35.93 13.25 3.55
C VAL A 19 35.94 11.86 4.19
N ALA A 20 35.54 10.83 3.46
CA ALA A 20 35.57 9.45 3.95
C ALA A 20 36.99 8.95 4.27
N THR A 21 37.96 9.31 3.42
CA THR A 21 39.37 8.97 3.63
C THR A 21 39.92 9.68 4.86
N GLU A 22 39.58 10.95 5.06
CA GLU A 22 39.99 11.72 6.22
C GLU A 22 39.34 11.22 7.52
N TYR A 23 38.06 10.82 7.45
CA TYR A 23 37.38 10.14 8.55
C TYR A 23 38.08 8.82 8.94
N TYR A 24 38.43 7.99 7.95
CA TYR A 24 39.17 6.75 8.22
C TYR A 24 40.52 7.01 8.89
N LYS A 25 41.28 7.98 8.38
CA LYS A 25 42.59 8.38 8.95
C LYS A 25 42.48 8.90 10.37
N THR A 26 41.40 9.60 10.71
CA THR A 26 41.24 10.26 12.01
C THR A 26 40.57 9.38 13.06
N LYS A 27 39.72 8.43 12.66
CA LYS A 27 38.92 7.59 13.56
C LYS A 27 39.27 6.11 13.52
N GLU A 28 40.20 5.69 12.65
CA GLU A 28 40.52 4.29 12.37
C GLU A 28 39.28 3.43 12.08
N SER A 29 38.23 4.07 11.56
CA SER A 29 36.91 3.46 11.37
C SER A 29 36.47 3.63 9.93
N SER A 30 36.07 2.52 9.30
CA SER A 30 35.57 2.52 7.93
C SER A 30 34.20 3.22 7.88
N CYS A 31 34.01 4.13 6.93
CA CYS A 31 32.70 4.67 6.59
C CYS A 31 32.31 4.31 5.16
N TYR A 32 31.02 4.04 4.96
CA TYR A 32 30.45 3.84 3.63
C TYR A 32 29.83 5.13 3.14
N VAL A 33 30.24 5.58 1.95
CA VAL A 33 29.62 6.71 1.26
C VAL A 33 28.60 6.14 0.28
N PHE A 34 27.33 6.42 0.52
CA PHE A 34 26.25 6.04 -0.38
C PHE A 34 25.91 7.21 -1.29
N ILE A 35 25.96 6.96 -2.60
CA ILE A 35 25.67 7.94 -3.63
C ILE A 35 24.54 7.36 -4.49
N THR A 36 23.45 8.10 -4.60
CA THR A 36 22.26 7.70 -5.36
C THR A 36 22.15 8.56 -6.62
N SER A 37 21.95 7.91 -7.77
CA SER A 37 21.56 8.53 -9.04
C SER A 37 20.10 8.25 -9.34
N LEU A 38 19.47 9.12 -10.12
CA LEU A 38 18.16 8.87 -10.74
C LEU A 38 18.28 8.18 -12.09
N LYS A 39 19.50 7.99 -12.60
CA LYS A 39 19.80 7.32 -13.86
C LYS A 39 20.79 6.19 -13.60
N ASP A 40 20.61 5.06 -14.28
CA ASP A 40 21.57 3.94 -14.32
C ASP A 40 22.86 4.36 -15.04
N LEU A 41 23.62 5.23 -14.39
CA LEU A 41 24.89 5.74 -14.87
C LEU A 41 25.96 5.32 -13.88
N ALA A 42 27.04 4.73 -14.41
CA ALA A 42 28.24 4.48 -13.63
C ALA A 42 28.80 5.83 -13.16
N PHE A 43 28.86 6.02 -11.85
CA PHE A 43 29.60 7.11 -11.24
C PHE A 43 31.09 6.82 -11.31
N PHE A 44 31.91 7.83 -11.54
CA PHE A 44 33.37 7.69 -11.53
C PHE A 44 33.96 8.60 -10.47
N THR A 45 34.88 8.08 -9.67
CA THR A 45 35.71 8.85 -8.75
C THR A 45 36.70 9.74 -9.53
N SER A 46 37.37 10.67 -8.86
CA SER A 46 38.36 11.58 -9.49
C SER A 46 39.56 10.85 -10.10
N ASN A 47 39.91 9.67 -9.58
CA ASN A 47 40.91 8.77 -10.15
C ASN A 47 40.36 7.82 -11.24
N GLY A 48 39.15 8.07 -11.75
CA GLY A 48 38.57 7.33 -12.88
C GLY A 48 38.04 5.94 -12.54
N ARG A 49 38.05 5.53 -11.27
CA ARG A 49 37.48 4.25 -10.84
C ARG A 49 35.95 4.37 -10.84
N ALA A 50 35.28 3.41 -11.47
CA ALA A 50 33.83 3.34 -11.35
C ALA A 50 33.46 3.07 -9.89
N ALA A 51 32.52 3.84 -9.35
CA ALA A 51 31.85 3.49 -8.12
C ALA A 51 31.21 2.12 -8.31
N ILE A 52 31.31 1.26 -7.30
CA ILE A 52 30.65 -0.04 -7.33
C ILE A 52 29.16 0.24 -7.37
N THR A 53 28.50 -0.16 -8.46
CA THR A 53 27.04 -0.15 -8.52
C THR A 53 26.54 -1.07 -7.43
N TRP A 54 26.01 -0.46 -6.38
CA TRP A 54 25.27 -1.16 -5.36
C TRP A 54 23.80 -0.97 -5.70
N THR A 55 23.15 -2.05 -6.11
CA THR A 55 21.69 -2.11 -6.15
C THR A 55 21.27 -2.56 -4.76
N PRO A 56 20.96 -1.64 -3.84
CA PRO A 56 20.57 -2.05 -2.51
C PRO A 56 19.34 -2.95 -2.60
N GLU A 57 19.27 -3.94 -1.72
CA GLU A 57 17.97 -4.52 -1.39
C GLU A 57 17.00 -3.39 -1.04
N HIS A 58 15.71 -3.55 -1.35
CA HIS A 58 14.70 -2.55 -1.00
C HIS A 58 14.90 -2.09 0.45
N PRO A 59 14.81 -0.78 0.74
CA PRO A 59 14.80 -0.32 2.11
C PRO A 59 13.88 -1.17 2.94
N ASN A 60 14.32 -1.51 4.15
CA ASN A 60 13.58 -2.31 5.09
C ASN A 60 13.62 -1.64 6.47
N GLU A 61 13.06 -2.30 7.49
CA GLU A 61 13.04 -1.74 8.84
C GLU A 61 14.45 -1.55 9.42
N GLN A 62 15.42 -2.42 9.09
CA GLN A 62 16.82 -2.24 9.50
C GLN A 62 17.44 -1.00 8.86
N THR A 63 17.14 -0.75 7.60
CA THR A 63 17.55 0.47 6.89
C THR A 63 16.95 1.71 7.57
N ALA A 64 15.67 1.65 7.93
CA ALA A 64 14.98 2.70 8.66
C ALA A 64 15.65 2.97 10.01
N GLU A 65 15.96 1.92 10.76
CA GLU A 65 16.65 2.00 12.06
C GLU A 65 18.01 2.68 11.92
N VAL A 66 18.84 2.25 10.98
CA VAL A 66 20.17 2.84 10.73
C VAL A 66 20.07 4.32 10.40
N ILE A 67 19.15 4.71 9.50
CA ILE A 67 18.94 6.12 9.14
C ILE A 67 18.49 6.93 10.37
N LEU A 68 17.61 6.38 11.20
CA LEU A 68 17.07 7.06 12.38
C LEU A 68 18.09 7.25 13.52
N GLN A 69 19.18 6.47 13.57
CA GLN A 69 20.18 6.59 14.63
C GLN A 69 20.70 8.03 14.80
N GLN A 70 20.82 8.78 13.71
CA GLN A 70 21.28 10.17 13.72
C GLN A 70 20.22 11.19 14.16
N TYR A 71 18.94 10.84 14.09
CA TYR A 71 17.82 11.78 14.26
C TYR A 71 16.90 11.45 15.44
N ARG A 72 17.11 10.30 16.11
CA ARG A 72 16.22 9.81 17.16
C ARG A 72 16.18 10.68 18.43
N ARG A 73 17.22 11.48 18.71
CA ARG A 73 17.32 12.34 19.92
C ARG A 73 16.98 11.59 21.23
N GLY A 74 17.44 10.34 21.37
CA GLY A 74 17.17 9.50 22.53
C GLY A 74 15.81 8.77 22.53
N ARG A 75 14.95 8.99 21.53
CA ARG A 75 13.68 8.26 21.38
C ARG A 75 13.91 6.81 20.92
N PRO A 76 13.06 5.85 21.35
CA PRO A 76 13.13 4.47 20.89
C PRO A 76 12.96 4.36 19.37
N ALA A 77 13.76 3.51 18.72
CA ALA A 77 13.64 3.29 17.29
C ALA A 77 12.29 2.65 16.92
N GLU A 78 11.75 1.81 17.80
CA GLU A 78 10.46 1.14 17.62
C GLU A 78 9.27 2.10 17.44
N ASP A 79 9.36 3.30 18.03
CA ASP A 79 8.34 4.35 17.91
C ASP A 79 8.51 5.16 16.62
N LEU A 80 9.75 5.35 16.16
CA LEU A 80 10.06 6.22 15.03
C LEU A 80 10.06 5.50 13.68
N ILE A 81 10.35 4.19 13.65
CA ILE A 81 10.35 3.38 12.41
C ILE A 81 8.98 3.40 11.72
N PRO A 82 7.84 3.20 12.42
CA PRO A 82 6.51 3.32 11.82
C PRO A 82 6.27 4.70 11.23
N LEU A 83 6.59 5.78 11.96
CA LEU A 83 6.44 7.15 11.47
C LEU A 83 7.23 7.40 10.18
N LEU A 84 8.47 6.90 10.14
CA LEU A 84 9.35 7.02 8.99
C LEU A 84 8.79 6.27 7.79
N ILE A 85 8.43 5.00 7.95
CA ILE A 85 7.91 4.18 6.85
C ILE A 85 6.55 4.70 6.37
N SER A 86 5.70 5.15 7.27
CA SER A 86 4.41 5.78 6.95
C SER A 86 4.55 7.02 6.09
N SER A 87 5.48 7.90 6.45
CA SER A 87 5.69 9.17 5.74
C SER A 87 6.53 9.03 4.46
N ALA A 88 7.49 8.10 4.43
CA ALA A 88 8.46 8.00 3.34
C ALA A 88 8.35 6.74 2.49
N GLY A 89 7.58 5.75 2.94
CA GLY A 89 7.60 4.40 2.37
C GLY A 89 8.98 3.76 2.47
N PHE A 90 9.21 2.75 1.64
CA PHE A 90 10.53 2.13 1.48
C PHE A 90 11.30 2.78 0.32
N HIS A 91 11.29 4.12 0.28
CA HIS A 91 11.99 4.90 -0.73
C HIS A 91 13.17 5.62 -0.08
N PHE A 92 14.41 5.21 -0.37
CA PHE A 92 15.64 5.68 0.30
C PHE A 92 15.71 7.21 0.47
N ARG A 93 15.54 7.95 -0.64
CA ARG A 93 15.61 9.41 -0.63
C ARG A 93 14.54 10.04 0.26
N SER A 94 13.35 9.45 0.28
CA SER A 94 12.25 9.93 1.10
C SER A 94 12.51 9.63 2.56
N MET A 95 13.08 8.46 2.87
CA MET A 95 13.43 8.07 4.23
C MET A 95 14.47 9.01 4.82
N VAL A 96 15.52 9.37 4.07
CA VAL A 96 16.52 10.33 4.54
C VAL A 96 15.89 11.69 4.87
N PHE A 97 15.00 12.20 4.00
CA PHE A 97 14.34 13.47 4.26
C PHE A 97 13.36 13.42 5.43
N ALA A 98 12.52 12.38 5.50
CA ALA A 98 11.58 12.20 6.59
C ALA A 98 12.29 11.99 7.93
N ALA A 99 13.39 11.22 7.98
CA ALA A 99 14.17 11.03 9.19
C ALA A 99 14.78 12.33 9.72
N ARG A 100 15.31 13.18 8.82
CA ARG A 100 15.76 14.52 9.19
C ARG A 100 14.62 15.34 9.81
N VAL A 101 13.45 15.33 9.16
CA VAL A 101 12.27 16.06 9.64
C VAL A 101 11.76 15.53 10.98
N ILE A 102 11.77 14.21 11.21
CA ILE A 102 11.49 13.59 12.52
C ILE A 102 12.43 14.15 13.59
N GLY A 103 13.70 14.33 13.25
CA GLY A 103 14.69 14.94 14.13
C GLY A 103 14.45 16.43 14.41
N GLU A 104 13.55 17.11 13.72
CA GLU A 104 13.25 18.53 13.94
C GLU A 104 12.03 18.75 14.86
N PHE A 105 11.24 17.71 15.12
CA PHE A 105 10.07 17.77 15.99
C PHE A 105 10.32 17.08 17.33
N ASP A 106 9.80 17.65 18.42
CA ASP A 106 9.78 16.99 19.73
C ASP A 106 8.75 15.85 19.76
N SER A 107 7.56 16.10 19.17
CA SER A 107 6.46 15.13 19.03
C SER A 107 6.08 14.98 17.54
N PRO A 108 6.83 14.18 16.76
CA PRO A 108 6.57 13.98 15.34
C PRO A 108 5.28 13.16 15.12
N THR A 109 4.48 13.60 14.16
CA THR A 109 3.36 12.84 13.58
C THR A 109 3.53 12.70 12.07
N VAL A 110 2.95 11.68 11.44
CA VAL A 110 2.87 11.48 9.99
C VAL A 110 2.31 12.72 9.33
N GLN A 111 1.27 13.33 9.90
CA GLN A 111 0.74 14.61 9.41
C GLN A 111 1.83 15.70 9.37
N SER A 112 2.56 15.91 10.47
CA SER A 112 3.60 16.94 10.56
C SER A 112 4.79 16.66 9.64
N ILE A 113 5.16 15.39 9.47
CA ILE A 113 6.27 14.96 8.61
C ILE A 113 5.85 15.12 7.15
N VAL A 114 4.66 14.65 6.77
CA VAL A 114 4.16 14.73 5.40
C VAL A 114 4.07 16.17 4.92
N GLY A 115 3.49 17.07 5.73
CA GLY A 115 3.41 18.50 5.38
C GLY A 115 4.80 19.10 5.13
N LYS A 116 5.72 18.92 6.08
CA LYS A 116 7.05 19.55 6.02
C LYS A 116 7.96 18.97 4.94
N VAL A 117 7.89 17.66 4.68
CA VAL A 117 8.66 17.08 3.57
C VAL A 117 8.04 17.46 2.22
N TYR A 118 6.71 17.57 2.13
CA TYR A 118 6.03 18.05 0.93
C TYR A 118 6.41 19.51 0.60
N ASP A 119 6.45 20.42 1.58
CA ASP A 119 6.88 21.81 1.40
C ASP A 119 8.23 21.90 0.67
N ARG A 120 9.17 21.05 1.10
CA ARG A 120 10.50 20.97 0.50
C ARG A 120 10.47 20.41 -0.92
N TRP A 121 9.65 19.41 -1.20
CA TRP A 121 9.49 18.86 -2.54
C TRP A 121 8.82 19.85 -3.48
N LYS A 122 7.84 20.62 -3.00
CA LYS A 122 7.06 21.53 -3.84
C LYS A 122 7.89 22.67 -4.43
N GLN A 123 9.00 23.02 -3.78
CA GLN A 123 10.01 23.94 -4.31
C GLN A 123 10.72 23.41 -5.57
N ARG A 124 10.67 22.09 -5.83
CA ARG A 124 11.39 21.41 -6.90
C ARG A 124 10.48 20.73 -7.92
N VAL A 125 9.24 20.41 -7.53
CA VAL A 125 8.30 19.66 -8.36
C VAL A 125 7.17 20.58 -8.81
N SER A 126 7.10 20.81 -10.12
CA SER A 126 6.08 21.66 -10.73
C SER A 126 4.67 21.08 -10.58
N ASP A 127 3.63 21.91 -10.75
CA ASP A 127 2.24 21.44 -10.83
C ASP A 127 2.02 20.49 -12.02
N SER A 128 2.70 20.76 -13.15
CA SER A 128 2.68 19.87 -14.33
C SER A 128 3.19 18.48 -13.97
N THR A 129 4.35 18.41 -13.33
CA THR A 129 4.97 17.14 -12.91
C THR A 129 4.11 16.40 -11.89
N THR A 130 3.48 17.13 -10.97
CA THR A 130 2.54 16.57 -9.99
C THR A 130 1.34 15.92 -10.70
N LYS A 131 0.81 16.56 -11.75
CA LYS A 131 -0.24 16.01 -12.59
C LYS A 131 0.23 14.77 -13.37
N ARG A 132 1.45 14.78 -13.90
CA ARG A 132 2.06 13.62 -14.61
C ARG A 132 2.27 12.43 -13.69
N ILE A 133 2.70 12.66 -12.45
CA ILE A 133 2.79 11.61 -11.43
C ILE A 133 1.41 11.00 -11.18
N LYS A 134 0.36 11.81 -11.04
CA LYS A 134 -1.02 11.31 -10.92
C LYS A 134 -1.41 10.45 -12.13
N GLU A 135 -1.19 10.96 -13.34
CA GLU A 135 -1.50 10.26 -14.60
C GLU A 135 -0.75 8.93 -14.70
N PHE A 136 0.52 8.89 -14.33
CA PHE A 136 1.35 7.68 -14.29
C PHE A 136 0.76 6.63 -13.34
N ILE A 137 0.54 6.98 -12.07
CA ILE A 137 -0.01 6.07 -11.04
C ILE A 137 -1.39 5.55 -11.45
N VAL A 138 -2.27 6.43 -11.94
CA VAL A 138 -3.61 6.05 -12.41
C VAL A 138 -3.53 5.11 -13.62
N SER A 139 -2.60 5.34 -14.56
CA SER A 139 -2.41 4.46 -15.72
C SER A 139 -1.97 3.05 -15.31
N GLU A 140 -1.08 2.93 -14.32
CA GLU A 140 -0.67 1.63 -13.80
C GLU A 140 -1.83 0.87 -13.14
N CYS A 141 -2.84 1.56 -12.65
CA CYS A 141 -4.04 0.97 -12.05
C CYS A 141 -5.15 0.68 -13.08
N LYS A 142 -5.14 1.33 -14.25
CA LYS A 142 -6.18 1.19 -15.29
C LYS A 142 -5.86 0.09 -16.30
N ARG A 143 -6.90 -0.54 -16.85
CA ARG A 143 -6.76 -1.59 -17.87
C ARG A 143 -6.50 -0.97 -19.24
N GLY A 144 -5.46 -1.44 -19.94
CA GLY A 144 -5.24 -1.13 -21.36
C GLY A 144 -4.76 0.30 -21.63
N VAL A 145 -4.36 1.03 -20.59
CA VAL A 145 -3.79 2.37 -20.68
C VAL A 145 -2.38 2.30 -20.12
N SER A 146 -1.39 2.41 -20.99
CA SER A 146 -0.03 2.71 -20.55
C SER A 146 0.14 4.22 -20.50
N ALA A 147 0.88 4.71 -19.50
CA ALA A 147 1.37 6.09 -19.53
C ALA A 147 2.03 6.37 -20.89
N THR A 148 1.84 7.58 -21.41
CA THR A 148 2.53 7.97 -22.64
C THR A 148 4.03 8.07 -22.36
N ARG A 149 4.86 7.98 -23.40
CA ARG A 149 6.31 8.08 -23.22
C ARG A 149 6.71 9.39 -22.55
N GLU A 150 6.03 10.49 -22.87
CA GLU A 150 6.26 11.79 -22.26
C GLU A 150 5.97 11.79 -20.75
N VAL A 151 4.91 11.08 -20.33
CA VAL A 151 4.60 10.92 -18.90
C VAL A 151 5.68 10.10 -18.21
N ILE A 152 6.13 9.01 -18.83
CA ILE A 152 7.18 8.14 -18.27
C ILE A 152 8.50 8.90 -18.15
N ASP A 153 8.95 9.58 -19.21
CA ASP A 153 10.21 10.31 -19.23
C ASP A 153 10.24 11.44 -18.16
N GLU A 154 9.09 12.07 -17.86
CA GLU A 154 9.00 13.10 -16.80
C GLU A 154 8.94 12.51 -15.39
N VAL A 155 8.35 11.32 -15.22
CA VAL A 155 8.19 10.69 -13.90
C VAL A 155 9.39 9.82 -13.52
N GLU A 156 10.17 9.33 -14.49
CA GLU A 156 11.31 8.42 -14.31
C GLU A 156 12.29 8.92 -13.23
N GLU A 157 12.52 10.24 -13.17
CA GLU A 157 13.43 10.83 -12.19
C GLU A 157 12.95 10.75 -10.72
N PHE A 158 11.71 10.33 -10.48
CA PHE A 158 11.15 10.16 -9.15
C PHE A 158 10.93 8.71 -8.76
N LEU A 159 11.13 7.77 -9.70
CA LEU A 159 10.91 6.36 -9.45
C LEU A 159 12.09 5.76 -8.68
N ASP A 160 11.80 4.84 -7.76
CA ASP A 160 12.82 3.92 -7.29
C ASP A 160 13.08 2.80 -8.31
N HIS A 161 13.98 1.87 -7.97
CA HIS A 161 14.33 0.74 -8.82
C HIS A 161 13.19 -0.26 -9.05
N THR A 162 12.06 -0.15 -8.34
CA THR A 162 10.84 -0.92 -8.59
C THR A 162 9.83 -0.20 -9.47
N GLY A 163 10.11 1.04 -9.86
CA GLY A 163 9.13 1.89 -10.52
C GLY A 163 8.15 2.54 -9.55
N ALA A 164 8.42 2.54 -8.23
CA ALA A 164 7.52 3.16 -7.25
C ALA A 164 7.85 4.65 -7.06
N VAL A 165 6.82 5.49 -7.19
CA VAL A 165 6.82 6.88 -6.76
C VAL A 165 6.82 6.95 -5.21
N PRO A 166 7.64 7.82 -4.60
CA PRO A 166 7.65 7.99 -3.15
C PRO A 166 6.32 8.52 -2.59
N PRO A 167 5.85 8.03 -1.42
CA PRO A 167 4.54 8.38 -0.85
C PRO A 167 4.22 9.86 -0.80
N LEU A 168 5.17 10.73 -0.46
CA LEU A 168 4.92 12.18 -0.38
C LEU A 168 4.54 12.81 -1.72
N LEU A 169 5.13 12.32 -2.82
CA LEU A 169 4.75 12.77 -4.16
C LEU A 169 3.41 12.17 -4.57
N VAL A 170 3.10 10.95 -4.12
CA VAL A 170 1.74 10.38 -4.25
C VAL A 170 0.72 11.26 -3.51
N CYS A 171 0.97 11.60 -2.24
CA CYS A 171 0.15 12.49 -1.42
C CYS A 171 -0.07 13.85 -2.13
N GLY A 172 0.98 14.45 -2.67
CA GLY A 172 0.88 15.68 -3.45
C GLY A 172 0.04 15.53 -4.73
N ALA A 173 0.31 14.49 -5.51
CA ALA A 173 -0.36 14.18 -6.77
C ALA A 173 -1.87 14.00 -6.61
N PHE A 174 -2.31 13.41 -5.50
CA PHE A 174 -3.71 13.18 -5.19
C PHE A 174 -4.33 14.25 -4.28
N GLY A 175 -3.66 15.39 -4.09
CA GLY A 175 -4.24 16.55 -3.41
C GLY A 175 -4.47 16.35 -1.91
N LEU A 176 -3.78 15.38 -1.29
CA LEU A 176 -3.81 15.18 0.16
C LEU A 176 -3.22 16.38 0.91
N VAL A 177 -2.29 17.09 0.29
CA VAL A 177 -1.61 18.24 0.86
C VAL A 177 -2.11 19.51 0.17
N LYS A 178 -2.88 20.34 0.87
CA LYS A 178 -3.53 21.55 0.34
C LYS A 178 -2.79 22.80 0.81
N LYS A 179 -2.60 23.77 -0.09
CA LYS A 179 -2.00 25.06 0.25
C LYS A 179 -3.04 25.93 0.96
N ILE A 180 -2.74 26.37 2.19
CA ILE A 180 -3.62 27.30 2.94
C ILE A 180 -3.16 28.75 2.75
N TYR A 181 -1.86 29.04 2.93
CA TYR A 181 -1.34 30.40 2.87
C TYR A 181 0.16 30.44 2.54
N ARG A 182 0.61 31.38 1.70
CA ARG A 182 2.00 31.67 1.24
C ARG A 182 2.94 30.47 1.06
N ASP A 183 3.28 29.71 2.11
CA ASP A 183 4.09 28.48 2.10
C ASP A 183 3.65 27.40 3.10
N HIS A 184 2.51 27.55 3.77
CA HIS A 184 1.92 26.56 4.67
C HIS A 184 0.99 25.62 3.93
N HIS A 185 1.27 24.33 4.04
CA HIS A 185 0.40 23.27 3.56
C HIS A 185 -0.21 22.48 4.72
N GLU A 186 -1.47 22.10 4.56
CA GLU A 186 -2.19 21.23 5.47
C GLU A 186 -2.45 19.89 4.82
N VAL A 187 -2.29 18.84 5.62
CA VAL A 187 -2.58 17.46 5.23
C VAL A 187 -4.04 17.16 5.58
N ASP A 188 -4.82 16.75 4.60
CA ASP A 188 -6.21 16.33 4.77
C ASP A 188 -6.28 14.93 5.42
N VAL A 189 -6.28 14.90 6.75
CA VAL A 189 -6.29 13.66 7.54
C VAL A 189 -7.54 12.79 7.34
N ASN A 190 -8.59 13.35 6.72
CA ASN A 190 -9.83 12.63 6.43
C ASN A 190 -9.80 11.93 5.07
N ALA A 191 -8.85 12.27 4.20
CA ALA A 191 -8.73 11.63 2.89
C ALA A 191 -8.36 10.14 3.04
N PRO A 192 -8.97 9.22 2.26
CA PRO A 192 -8.63 7.80 2.30
C PRO A 192 -7.13 7.52 2.12
N LEU A 193 -6.48 8.28 1.23
CA LEU A 193 -5.06 8.16 0.97
C LEU A 193 -4.20 8.43 2.22
N TYR A 194 -4.60 9.37 3.09
CA TYR A 194 -3.89 9.60 4.36
C TYR A 194 -3.91 8.35 5.23
N ARG A 195 -5.08 7.73 5.38
CA ARG A 195 -5.26 6.53 6.21
C ARG A 195 -4.45 5.34 5.72
N MET A 196 -4.21 5.23 4.40
CA MET A 196 -3.32 4.21 3.85
C MET A 196 -1.87 4.39 4.32
N PHE A 197 -1.38 5.62 4.38
CA PHE A 197 -0.01 5.93 4.78
C PHE A 197 0.14 6.13 6.29
N ASN A 198 -0.94 6.44 7.01
CA ASN A 198 -0.93 6.68 8.45
C ASN A 198 -0.90 5.38 9.26
N CYS A 199 0.27 4.74 9.29
CA CYS A 199 0.53 3.50 10.04
C CYS A 199 1.25 3.78 11.37
N GLU A 200 1.07 4.97 11.96
CA GLU A 200 1.70 5.38 13.23
C GLU A 200 1.47 4.37 14.34
N TYR A 201 0.31 3.72 14.32
CA TYR A 201 -0.05 2.74 15.30
C TYR A 201 0.42 1.36 14.86
N MET A 202 1.19 0.69 15.72
CA MET A 202 1.60 -0.72 15.58
C MET A 202 0.42 -1.68 15.33
N HIS A 203 -0.81 -1.22 15.53
CA HIS A 203 -2.04 -1.99 15.44
C HIS A 203 -2.98 -1.53 14.32
N THR A 204 -2.52 -0.74 13.34
CA THR A 204 -3.35 -0.39 12.19
C THR A 204 -3.83 -1.69 11.52
N PRO A 205 -5.13 -2.03 11.59
CA PRO A 205 -5.64 -3.28 11.05
C PRO A 205 -5.54 -3.24 9.53
N LEU A 206 -5.20 -4.37 8.90
CA LEU A 206 -5.08 -4.45 7.44
C LEU A 206 -6.41 -4.15 6.74
N GLU A 207 -7.52 -4.42 7.41
CA GLU A 207 -8.88 -4.11 7.02
C GLU A 207 -9.06 -2.60 6.79
N GLN A 208 -8.49 -1.75 7.67
CA GLN A 208 -8.57 -0.29 7.54
C GLN A 208 -7.74 0.22 6.36
N PHE A 209 -6.56 -0.37 6.14
CA PHE A 209 -5.76 -0.10 4.94
C PHE A 209 -6.51 -0.51 3.66
N GLY A 210 -7.11 -1.70 3.67
CA GLY A 210 -7.92 -2.23 2.57
C GLY A 210 -9.11 -1.33 2.25
N GLU A 211 -9.91 -0.94 3.24
CA GLU A 211 -11.02 0.01 3.10
C GLU A 211 -10.53 1.31 2.45
N SER A 212 -9.45 1.88 2.99
CA SER A 212 -8.90 3.14 2.50
C SER A 212 -8.42 3.04 1.05
N TYR A 213 -7.82 1.91 0.67
CA TYR A 213 -7.41 1.64 -0.71
C TYR A 213 -8.60 1.49 -1.66
N ASP A 214 -9.67 0.80 -1.24
CA ASP A 214 -10.89 0.69 -2.04
C ASP A 214 -11.56 2.06 -2.26
N LEU A 215 -11.67 2.88 -1.20
CA LEU A 215 -12.23 4.24 -1.29
C LEU A 215 -11.37 5.19 -2.14
N PHE A 216 -10.04 5.03 -2.08
CA PHE A 216 -9.13 5.72 -3.00
C PHE A 216 -9.43 5.33 -4.45
N ARG A 217 -9.63 4.04 -4.73
CA ARG A 217 -9.96 3.55 -6.08
C ARG A 217 -11.32 4.02 -6.58
N VAL A 218 -12.31 4.13 -5.70
CA VAL A 218 -13.61 4.76 -6.00
C VAL A 218 -13.39 6.20 -6.46
N THR A 219 -12.66 6.98 -5.67
CA THR A 219 -12.39 8.41 -5.92
C THR A 219 -11.69 8.64 -7.26
N GLU A 220 -10.83 7.71 -7.67
CA GLU A 220 -10.05 7.79 -8.91
C GLU A 220 -10.66 7.00 -10.08
N GLU A 221 -11.92 6.56 -9.95
CA GLU A 221 -12.68 5.80 -10.95
C GLU A 221 -11.91 4.56 -11.47
N LEU A 222 -11.20 3.88 -10.57
CA LEU A 222 -10.42 2.70 -10.87
C LEU A 222 -11.31 1.44 -10.85
N LEU A 223 -10.87 0.39 -11.55
CA LEU A 223 -11.54 -0.91 -11.55
C LEU A 223 -11.37 -1.59 -10.18
N VAL A 224 -12.20 -2.57 -9.86
CA VAL A 224 -12.08 -3.40 -8.63
C VAL A 224 -10.87 -4.33 -8.67
N LEU A 225 -10.48 -4.82 -9.85
CA LEU A 225 -9.28 -5.66 -10.03
C LEU A 225 -8.34 -5.01 -11.04
N LYS A 226 -7.03 -4.95 -10.71
CA LYS A 226 -5.99 -4.53 -11.65
C LYS A 226 -5.75 -5.63 -12.70
N ARG A 227 -5.16 -5.27 -13.84
CA ARG A 227 -4.91 -6.16 -14.99
C ARG A 227 -4.21 -7.47 -14.59
N ASP A 228 -3.15 -7.35 -13.81
CA ASP A 228 -2.20 -8.43 -13.56
C ASP A 228 -2.58 -9.31 -12.38
N VAL A 229 -3.70 -8.99 -11.71
CA VAL A 229 -4.26 -9.84 -10.66
C VAL A 229 -4.71 -11.17 -11.26
N GLN A 230 -4.27 -12.26 -10.62
CA GLN A 230 -4.69 -13.61 -10.96
C GLN A 230 -6.10 -13.87 -10.41
N ILE A 231 -6.98 -14.34 -11.30
CA ILE A 231 -8.38 -14.64 -10.99
C ILE A 231 -8.59 -16.14 -11.18
N HIS A 232 -9.04 -16.82 -10.13
CA HIS A 232 -9.31 -18.25 -10.14
C HIS A 232 -10.82 -18.46 -10.33
N VAL A 233 -11.20 -18.90 -11.53
CA VAL A 233 -12.61 -19.18 -11.86
C VAL A 233 -12.99 -20.56 -11.38
N VAL A 234 -14.07 -20.66 -10.61
CA VAL A 234 -14.59 -21.94 -10.09
C VAL A 234 -15.59 -22.52 -11.10
N PRO A 235 -15.39 -23.76 -11.61
CA PRO A 235 -16.16 -24.32 -12.73
C PRO A 235 -17.69 -24.42 -12.52
N ASP A 236 -18.16 -24.58 -11.28
CA ASP A 236 -19.58 -24.81 -10.98
C ASP A 236 -20.32 -23.57 -10.43
N GLY A 237 -19.70 -22.39 -10.47
CA GLY A 237 -20.25 -21.18 -9.81
C GLY A 237 -20.65 -20.03 -10.74
N THR A 238 -19.91 -19.79 -11.83
CA THR A 238 -20.10 -18.58 -12.67
C THR A 238 -19.81 -18.90 -14.15
N LYS A 239 -20.71 -18.51 -15.08
CA LYS A 239 -20.42 -18.59 -16.55
C LYS A 239 -19.50 -17.46 -17.03
N LYS A 240 -18.98 -16.64 -16.10
CA LYS A 240 -18.26 -15.40 -16.40
C LYS A 240 -16.76 -15.69 -16.53
N SER A 241 -16.16 -15.13 -17.57
CA SER A 241 -14.72 -15.25 -17.79
C SER A 241 -13.93 -14.34 -16.83
N THR A 242 -12.63 -14.60 -16.69
CA THR A 242 -11.72 -13.68 -15.96
C THR A 242 -11.79 -12.24 -16.50
N ALA A 243 -11.99 -12.08 -17.81
CA ALA A 243 -12.17 -10.78 -18.44
C ALA A 243 -13.43 -10.03 -17.97
N TRP A 244 -14.49 -10.77 -17.60
CA TRP A 244 -15.68 -10.19 -16.99
C TRP A 244 -15.34 -9.64 -15.61
N PHE A 245 -14.75 -10.42 -14.70
CA PHE A 245 -14.38 -9.93 -13.36
C PHE A 245 -13.39 -8.75 -13.38
N ARG A 246 -12.48 -8.69 -14.37
CA ARG A 246 -11.61 -7.51 -14.58
C ARG A 246 -12.34 -6.25 -15.00
N GLY A 247 -13.59 -6.34 -15.47
CA GLY A 247 -14.42 -5.20 -15.88
C GLY A 247 -15.26 -4.59 -14.76
N LEU A 248 -15.16 -5.12 -13.54
CA LEU A 248 -15.91 -4.61 -12.39
C LEU A 248 -15.45 -3.21 -11.98
N LYS A 249 -16.42 -2.30 -11.79
CA LYS A 249 -16.21 -0.90 -11.40
C LYS A 249 -16.86 -0.62 -10.05
N TYR A 250 -16.17 0.12 -9.18
CA TYR A 250 -16.82 0.59 -7.96
C TYR A 250 -18.04 1.47 -8.30
N PRO A 251 -19.07 1.50 -7.45
CA PRO A 251 -20.15 2.47 -7.55
C PRO A 251 -19.64 3.91 -7.34
N ASP A 252 -20.17 4.86 -8.10
CA ASP A 252 -19.69 6.26 -8.10
C ASP A 252 -19.99 7.01 -6.78
N ASN A 253 -20.95 6.53 -5.99
CA ASN A 253 -21.43 7.15 -4.75
C ASN A 253 -21.31 6.22 -3.54
N LEU A 254 -20.27 5.40 -3.50
CA LEU A 254 -20.06 4.42 -2.45
C LEU A 254 -19.80 5.09 -1.09
N THR A 255 -20.68 4.85 -0.12
CA THR A 255 -20.60 5.39 1.26
C THR A 255 -20.41 4.30 2.29
N ILE A 256 -19.58 4.55 3.31
CA ILE A 256 -19.39 3.60 4.40
C ILE A 256 -20.71 3.42 5.16
N SER A 257 -21.09 2.17 5.38
CA SER A 257 -22.26 1.79 6.15
C SER A 257 -21.87 1.50 7.60
N THR A 258 -22.70 1.97 8.54
CA THR A 258 -22.62 1.58 9.97
C THR A 258 -23.41 0.31 10.29
N ASP A 259 -24.11 -0.22 9.30
CA ASP A 259 -24.92 -1.44 9.42
C ASP A 259 -24.06 -2.67 9.19
N SER A 260 -24.45 -3.77 9.84
CA SER A 260 -23.84 -5.08 9.59
C SER A 260 -24.68 -5.86 8.59
N LEU A 261 -24.05 -6.41 7.55
CA LEU A 261 -24.75 -7.21 6.55
C LEU A 261 -25.14 -8.61 7.07
N PHE A 262 -24.39 -9.11 8.05
CA PHE A 262 -24.59 -10.43 8.63
C PHE A 262 -24.71 -10.34 10.16
N LYS A 263 -25.55 -11.20 10.74
CA LYS A 263 -25.74 -11.38 12.19
C LYS A 263 -25.30 -12.77 12.59
N THR A 264 -24.78 -12.91 13.80
CA THR A 264 -24.60 -14.22 14.45
C THR A 264 -25.74 -14.43 15.44
N GLU A 265 -26.48 -15.54 15.34
CA GLU A 265 -27.50 -15.92 16.32
C GLU A 265 -27.00 -17.06 17.23
N GLY A 266 -27.05 -16.84 18.55
CA GLY A 266 -26.85 -17.89 19.57
C GLY A 266 -25.40 -18.39 19.78
N LYS A 267 -25.26 -19.38 20.69
CA LYS A 267 -23.98 -20.09 20.96
C LYS A 267 -23.63 -21.10 19.86
N SER A 268 -24.62 -21.56 19.10
CA SER A 268 -24.45 -22.29 17.85
C SER A 268 -24.34 -21.28 16.72
N LYS A 269 -23.16 -21.10 16.12
CA LYS A 269 -22.81 -20.08 15.10
C LYS A 269 -23.67 -20.18 13.81
N ILE A 270 -24.96 -19.91 13.91
CA ILE A 270 -25.85 -19.71 12.77
C ILE A 270 -25.66 -18.26 12.36
N TYR A 271 -25.27 -18.06 11.09
CA TYR A 271 -25.06 -16.74 10.53
C TYR A 271 -26.19 -16.48 9.57
N GLU A 272 -26.94 -15.41 9.80
CA GLU A 272 -28.03 -14.98 8.93
C GLU A 272 -27.67 -13.62 8.33
N LEU A 273 -28.16 -13.34 7.14
CA LEU A 273 -28.22 -11.96 6.64
C LEU A 273 -29.14 -11.16 7.58
N THR A 274 -28.72 -9.97 8.03
CA THR A 274 -29.47 -9.22 9.05
C THR A 274 -30.94 -9.02 8.66
N GLN A 275 -31.84 -9.33 9.61
CA GLN A 275 -33.30 -9.27 9.53
C GLN A 275 -33.84 -7.85 9.29
N ALA A 276 -33.83 -7.39 8.05
CA ALA A 276 -34.80 -6.40 7.58
C ALA A 276 -35.11 -6.49 6.08
N GLY A 277 -34.82 -7.60 5.38
CA GLY A 277 -35.15 -7.71 3.95
C GLY A 277 -34.49 -6.66 3.05
N ILE A 278 -33.45 -5.98 3.53
CA ILE A 278 -32.70 -4.99 2.78
C ILE A 278 -31.70 -5.76 1.93
N SER A 279 -31.99 -5.88 0.64
CA SER A 279 -30.99 -6.23 -0.37
C SER A 279 -29.76 -5.34 -0.18
N PRO A 280 -28.52 -5.86 -0.22
CA PRO A 280 -27.34 -5.04 -0.02
C PRO A 280 -27.38 -3.84 -0.95
N SER A 281 -27.24 -2.64 -0.38
CA SER A 281 -27.42 -1.43 -1.17
C SER A 281 -26.23 -1.24 -2.10
N LYS A 282 -26.51 -0.82 -3.33
CA LYS A 282 -25.51 -0.55 -4.37
C LYS A 282 -24.60 0.63 -4.02
N GLU A 283 -24.98 1.42 -3.04
CA GLU A 283 -24.30 2.66 -2.63
C GLU A 283 -23.58 2.49 -1.27
N LYS A 284 -23.59 1.27 -0.72
CA LYS A 284 -23.06 1.00 0.63
C LYS A 284 -21.83 0.11 0.59
N TYR A 285 -20.82 0.55 1.33
CA TYR A 285 -19.61 -0.19 1.65
C TYR A 285 -19.69 -0.65 3.10
N TYR A 286 -19.80 -1.95 3.30
CA TYR A 286 -19.90 -2.54 4.63
C TYR A 286 -18.47 -2.86 5.10
N SER A 287 -18.05 -2.27 6.22
CA SER A 287 -16.66 -2.30 6.73
C SER A 287 -16.62 -2.36 8.26
N PRO A 288 -15.46 -2.63 8.92
CA PRO A 288 -15.44 -2.88 10.35
C PRO A 288 -15.58 -1.58 11.17
N GLY A 289 -16.82 -1.25 11.51
CA GLY A 289 -17.22 -0.41 12.66
C GLY A 289 -18.17 -1.14 13.63
N LYS A 290 -18.80 -2.21 13.13
CA LYS A 290 -19.44 -3.31 13.84
C LYS A 290 -19.06 -4.53 13.02
N THR A 291 -18.60 -5.61 13.65
CA THR A 291 -18.17 -6.82 12.92
C THR A 291 -19.27 -7.28 11.98
N ASN A 292 -19.10 -6.96 10.69
CA ASN A 292 -19.64 -7.78 9.61
C ASN A 292 -19.17 -9.21 9.89
N HIS A 293 -19.96 -10.19 9.45
CA HIS A 293 -19.75 -11.64 9.66
C HIS A 293 -18.33 -12.00 10.13
N PRO A 294 -18.10 -12.82 11.17
CA PRO A 294 -16.76 -13.03 11.74
C PRO A 294 -15.69 -13.61 10.79
N TYR A 295 -16.04 -13.83 9.52
CA TYR A 295 -15.20 -14.31 8.43
C TYR A 295 -15.36 -13.50 7.14
N VAL A 296 -16.00 -12.31 7.19
CA VAL A 296 -16.07 -11.34 6.09
C VAL A 296 -15.87 -9.93 6.66
N ASP A 297 -14.72 -9.34 6.36
CA ASP A 297 -14.35 -8.03 6.90
C ASP A 297 -15.02 -6.90 6.12
N ARG A 298 -15.06 -7.02 4.79
CA ARG A 298 -15.55 -5.96 3.90
C ARG A 298 -16.45 -6.52 2.80
N VAL A 299 -17.54 -5.80 2.50
CA VAL A 299 -18.47 -6.18 1.43
C VAL A 299 -18.98 -4.94 0.70
N PHE A 300 -19.12 -5.07 -0.62
CA PHE A 300 -19.84 -4.08 -1.44
C PHE A 300 -20.43 -4.74 -2.70
N VAL A 301 -21.39 -4.05 -3.31
CA VAL A 301 -21.95 -4.41 -4.62
C VAL A 301 -21.24 -3.60 -5.69
N THR A 302 -20.87 -4.25 -6.79
CA THR A 302 -20.25 -3.63 -7.97
C THR A 302 -20.99 -4.07 -9.23
N LYS A 303 -20.77 -3.36 -10.34
CA LYS A 303 -21.32 -3.71 -11.65
C LYS A 303 -20.21 -3.83 -12.68
N ASN A 304 -20.42 -4.71 -13.65
CA ASN A 304 -19.62 -4.72 -14.86
C ASN A 304 -20.17 -3.72 -15.89
N THR A 305 -19.38 -3.48 -16.93
CA THR A 305 -19.75 -2.76 -18.15
C THR A 305 -21.02 -3.27 -18.84
N ASP A 306 -21.36 -4.56 -18.69
CA ASP A 306 -22.62 -5.14 -19.19
C ASP A 306 -23.84 -4.88 -18.29
N GLY A 307 -23.66 -4.09 -17.22
CA GLY A 307 -24.70 -3.72 -16.26
C GLY A 307 -25.02 -4.80 -15.22
N ARG A 308 -24.44 -6.00 -15.32
CA ARG A 308 -24.69 -7.07 -14.34
C ARG A 308 -23.87 -6.86 -13.07
N GLU A 309 -24.47 -7.27 -11.96
CA GLU A 309 -23.98 -6.97 -10.63
C GLU A 309 -23.21 -8.15 -10.01
N CYS A 310 -22.29 -7.80 -9.11
CA CYS A 310 -21.46 -8.74 -8.39
C CYS A 310 -21.32 -8.30 -6.93
N PHE A 311 -21.44 -9.25 -6.01
CA PHE A 311 -20.99 -9.08 -4.64
C PHE A 311 -19.49 -9.30 -4.57
N VAL A 312 -18.77 -8.34 -3.99
CA VAL A 312 -17.36 -8.52 -3.64
C VAL A 312 -17.28 -8.69 -2.14
N LEU A 313 -16.81 -9.85 -1.69
CA LEU A 313 -16.57 -10.14 -0.29
C LEU A 313 -15.06 -10.24 -0.09
N LEU A 314 -14.55 -9.47 0.85
CA LEU A 314 -13.14 -9.44 1.18
C LEU A 314 -12.95 -9.98 2.59
N GLN A 315 -11.97 -10.87 2.72
CA GLN A 315 -11.44 -11.26 4.01
C GLN A 315 -9.97 -10.89 4.05
N ASP A 316 -9.65 -9.96 4.94
CA ASP A 316 -8.29 -9.57 5.24
C ASP A 316 -7.74 -10.43 6.38
N MET A 317 -6.42 -10.38 6.55
CA MET A 317 -5.72 -11.07 7.65
C MET A 317 -6.06 -12.57 7.78
N VAL A 318 -6.18 -13.27 6.65
CA VAL A 318 -6.36 -14.74 6.69
C VAL A 318 -5.00 -15.37 7.01
N ASN A 319 -4.85 -15.85 8.25
CA ASN A 319 -3.60 -16.45 8.73
C ASN A 319 -3.70 -17.98 8.70
N ASN A 320 -3.11 -18.69 9.69
CA ASN A 320 -3.04 -20.16 9.79
C ASN A 320 -4.39 -20.91 9.72
N ASP A 321 -5.54 -20.23 9.66
CA ASP A 321 -6.88 -20.83 9.61
C ASP A 321 -7.62 -20.50 8.30
N VAL A 322 -6.90 -20.65 7.18
CA VAL A 322 -7.46 -20.56 5.83
C VAL A 322 -8.72 -21.45 5.66
N PRO A 323 -8.78 -22.69 6.17
CA PRO A 323 -10.01 -23.51 6.08
C PRO A 323 -11.25 -22.82 6.67
N LYS A 324 -11.11 -22.17 7.83
CA LYS A 324 -12.23 -21.47 8.48
C LYS A 324 -12.64 -20.21 7.73
N ALA A 325 -11.68 -19.44 7.20
CA ALA A 325 -11.98 -18.30 6.32
C ALA A 325 -12.73 -18.75 5.05
N VAL A 326 -12.27 -19.84 4.42
CA VAL A 326 -12.95 -20.44 3.26
C VAL A 326 -14.36 -20.90 3.59
N HIS A 327 -14.54 -21.59 4.73
CA HIS A 327 -15.87 -22.01 5.19
C HIS A 327 -16.79 -20.80 5.42
N GLY A 328 -16.28 -19.76 6.08
CA GLY A 328 -17.03 -18.54 6.37
C GLY A 328 -17.45 -17.77 5.13
N LEU A 329 -16.52 -17.55 4.19
CA LEU A 329 -16.80 -16.91 2.90
C LEU A 329 -17.82 -17.72 2.10
N ASN A 330 -17.64 -19.04 2.00
CA ASN A 330 -18.59 -19.93 1.31
C ASN A 330 -20.01 -19.85 1.89
N LYS A 331 -20.14 -19.75 3.21
CA LYS A 331 -21.45 -19.59 3.86
C LYS A 331 -22.05 -18.22 3.53
N ALA A 332 -21.27 -17.15 3.63
CA ALA A 332 -21.71 -15.80 3.30
C ALA A 332 -22.15 -15.66 1.83
N GLY A 333 -21.37 -16.16 0.87
CA GLY A 333 -21.73 -16.10 -0.55
C GLY A 333 -22.92 -17.00 -0.91
N LYS A 334 -23.09 -18.16 -0.26
CA LYS A 334 -24.31 -18.98 -0.43
C LYS A 334 -25.56 -18.24 0.01
N LEU A 335 -25.54 -17.62 1.20
CA LEU A 335 -26.65 -16.81 1.71
C LEU A 335 -27.01 -15.67 0.73
N LEU A 336 -25.99 -14.97 0.21
CA LEU A 336 -26.21 -13.92 -0.79
C LEU A 336 -26.80 -14.47 -2.09
N LYS A 337 -26.32 -15.61 -2.60
CA LYS A 337 -26.84 -16.23 -3.83
C LYS A 337 -28.23 -16.82 -3.70
N GLU A 338 -28.61 -17.29 -2.51
CA GLU A 338 -29.96 -17.76 -2.24
C GLU A 338 -30.99 -16.62 -2.39
N GLN A 339 -30.63 -15.41 -1.94
CA GLN A 339 -31.47 -14.22 -2.04
C GLN A 339 -31.33 -13.50 -3.40
N HIS A 340 -30.16 -13.57 -4.02
CA HIS A 340 -29.80 -12.86 -5.25
C HIS A 340 -29.23 -13.81 -6.31
N ARG A 341 -30.07 -14.71 -6.81
CA ARG A 341 -29.66 -15.80 -7.72
C ARG A 341 -28.94 -15.30 -8.99
N GLU A 342 -29.32 -14.14 -9.50
CA GLU A 342 -28.77 -13.56 -10.73
C GLU A 342 -27.46 -12.79 -10.54
N MET A 343 -27.09 -12.46 -9.29
CA MET A 343 -25.85 -11.73 -9.01
C MET A 343 -24.66 -12.67 -8.93
N GLU A 344 -23.50 -12.22 -9.41
CA GLU A 344 -22.24 -12.96 -9.27
C GLU A 344 -21.62 -12.73 -7.90
N VAL A 345 -20.72 -13.62 -7.48
CA VAL A 345 -19.95 -13.46 -6.24
C VAL A 345 -18.47 -13.58 -6.56
N LEU A 346 -17.70 -12.60 -6.10
CA LEU A 346 -16.25 -12.55 -6.15
C LEU A 346 -15.70 -12.51 -4.73
N TYR A 347 -14.78 -13.43 -4.42
CA TYR A 347 -14.02 -13.39 -3.18
C TYR A 347 -12.63 -12.78 -3.39
N ILE A 348 -12.20 -11.95 -2.44
CA ILE A 348 -10.82 -11.46 -2.38
C ILE A 348 -10.26 -11.82 -1.02
N LEU A 349 -9.25 -12.70 -0.99
CA LEU A 349 -8.65 -13.19 0.25
C LEU A 349 -7.25 -12.62 0.38
N ASN A 350 -7.01 -11.83 1.42
CA ASN A 350 -5.67 -11.37 1.77
C ASN A 350 -5.06 -12.34 2.79
N VAL A 351 -4.23 -13.26 2.30
CA VAL A 351 -3.74 -14.39 3.08
C VAL A 351 -2.31 -14.11 3.56
N ILE A 352 -2.16 -13.76 4.83
CA ILE A 352 -0.86 -13.44 5.41
C ILE A 352 -0.12 -14.74 5.73
N GLY A 353 1.04 -14.93 5.10
CA GLY A 353 1.81 -16.18 5.21
C GLY A 353 1.33 -17.29 4.27
N ALA A 354 0.52 -16.97 3.25
CA ALA A 354 0.26 -17.91 2.16
C ALA A 354 1.57 -18.36 1.52
N GLY A 355 1.78 -19.68 1.52
CA GLY A 355 2.88 -20.31 0.80
C GLY A 355 2.35 -21.27 -0.25
N PRO A 356 3.23 -21.95 -1.00
CA PRO A 356 2.84 -22.99 -1.97
C PRO A 356 1.96 -24.10 -1.36
N ASN A 357 2.03 -24.28 -0.04
CA ASN A 357 1.30 -25.30 0.71
C ASN A 357 -0.08 -24.84 1.20
N THR A 358 -0.45 -23.58 1.00
CA THR A 358 -1.82 -23.13 1.26
C THR A 358 -2.71 -23.70 0.16
N THR A 359 -3.49 -24.74 0.45
CA THR A 359 -4.33 -25.46 -0.53
C THR A 359 -5.83 -25.31 -0.29
N SER A 360 -6.24 -24.92 0.92
CA SER A 360 -7.65 -24.91 1.35
C SER A 360 -8.54 -23.95 0.55
N GLN A 361 -7.97 -22.94 -0.09
CA GLN A 361 -8.67 -22.03 -1.00
C GLN A 361 -9.25 -22.72 -2.23
N GLN A 362 -8.74 -23.90 -2.60
CA GLN A 362 -9.31 -24.72 -3.67
C GLN A 362 -10.76 -25.14 -3.36
N ASN A 363 -11.17 -25.09 -2.09
CA ASN A 363 -12.52 -25.38 -1.65
C ASN A 363 -13.46 -24.16 -1.68
N LEU A 364 -13.04 -23.00 -2.20
CA LEU A 364 -13.93 -21.87 -2.41
C LEU A 364 -14.95 -22.21 -3.52
N ASN A 365 -16.22 -21.95 -3.26
CA ASN A 365 -17.33 -22.30 -4.18
C ASN A 365 -17.56 -21.25 -5.27
N PHE A 366 -16.91 -20.10 -5.19
CA PHE A 366 -17.09 -18.96 -6.10
C PHE A 366 -15.76 -18.43 -6.58
N THR A 367 -15.77 -17.72 -7.71
CA THR A 367 -14.58 -17.10 -8.29
C THR A 367 -13.86 -16.25 -7.26
N TYR A 368 -12.53 -16.35 -7.22
CA TYR A 368 -11.74 -15.69 -6.19
C TYR A 368 -10.41 -15.13 -6.67
N VAL A 369 -9.88 -14.21 -5.88
CA VAL A 369 -8.52 -13.66 -5.95
C VAL A 369 -7.83 -13.96 -4.62
N LEU A 370 -6.58 -14.43 -4.70
CA LEU A 370 -5.71 -14.55 -3.54
C LEU A 370 -4.66 -13.46 -3.58
N ILE A 371 -4.44 -12.81 -2.43
CA ILE A 371 -3.40 -11.83 -2.25
C ILE A 371 -2.40 -12.41 -1.24
N GLY A 372 -1.45 -13.20 -1.75
CA GLY A 372 -0.29 -13.66 -1.00
C GLY A 372 0.81 -12.60 -0.98
N GLU A 373 2.03 -12.99 -0.65
CA GLU A 373 3.16 -12.06 -0.58
C GLU A 373 3.63 -11.59 -1.96
N ASN A 374 3.58 -12.49 -2.95
CA ASN A 374 4.01 -12.22 -4.32
C ASN A 374 2.94 -11.45 -5.12
N GLU A 375 1.69 -11.54 -4.71
CA GLU A 375 0.54 -10.92 -5.41
C GLU A 375 0.26 -9.49 -4.92
N LEU A 376 0.92 -9.03 -3.84
CA LEU A 376 0.74 -7.68 -3.31
C LEU A 376 0.98 -6.60 -4.37
N GLY A 377 2.04 -6.73 -5.18
CA GLY A 377 2.36 -5.76 -6.24
C GLY A 377 1.29 -5.73 -7.34
N ALA A 378 0.75 -6.90 -7.70
CA ALA A 378 -0.30 -7.00 -8.71
C ALA A 378 -1.62 -6.38 -8.22
N PHE A 379 -1.95 -6.50 -6.93
CA PHE A 379 -3.20 -5.97 -6.36
C PHE A 379 -3.10 -4.50 -5.94
N TYR A 380 -2.04 -4.13 -5.22
CA TYR A 380 -1.85 -2.79 -4.63
C TYR A 380 -0.98 -1.85 -5.48
N SER A 381 -0.42 -2.28 -6.61
CA SER A 381 0.61 -1.55 -7.39
C SER A 381 1.95 -1.39 -6.66
N ALA A 382 3.00 -1.00 -7.39
CA ALA A 382 4.33 -0.76 -6.81
C ALA A 382 4.30 0.36 -5.75
N HIS A 383 3.38 1.32 -5.88
CA HIS A 383 3.27 2.49 -5.00
C HIS A 383 2.73 2.18 -3.61
N PHE A 384 1.80 1.22 -3.50
CA PHE A 384 1.10 0.94 -2.23
C PHE A 384 1.44 -0.45 -1.64
N ALA A 385 1.90 -1.39 -2.46
CA ALA A 385 2.30 -2.73 -1.99
C ALA A 385 3.36 -2.73 -0.88
N PRO A 386 4.37 -1.84 -0.87
CA PRO A 386 5.36 -1.81 0.21
C PRO A 386 4.74 -1.47 1.56
N VAL A 387 3.78 -0.54 1.61
CA VAL A 387 3.06 -0.16 2.85
C VAL A 387 2.16 -1.31 3.30
N ALA A 388 1.42 -1.94 2.37
CA ALA A 388 0.62 -3.12 2.68
C ALA A 388 1.48 -4.24 3.31
N ARG A 389 2.66 -4.50 2.74
CA ARG A 389 3.63 -5.48 3.26
C ARG A 389 4.09 -5.13 4.68
N PHE A 390 4.38 -3.85 4.95
CA PHE A 390 4.76 -3.40 6.29
C PHE A 390 3.65 -3.65 7.31
N ILE A 391 2.41 -3.25 7.00
CA ILE A 391 1.25 -3.47 7.87
C ILE A 391 1.04 -4.96 8.15
N ARG A 392 1.18 -5.82 7.12
CA ARG A 392 1.09 -7.29 7.28
C ARG A 392 2.12 -7.83 8.26
N LYS A 393 3.39 -7.44 8.11
CA LYS A 393 4.48 -7.86 9.00
C LYS A 393 4.20 -7.45 10.45
N ARG A 394 3.74 -6.22 10.67
CA ARG A 394 3.40 -5.73 12.02
C ARG A 394 2.23 -6.46 12.65
N ASN A 395 1.19 -6.76 11.87
CA ASN A 395 0.07 -7.58 12.35
C ASN A 395 0.50 -9.00 12.76
N LEU A 396 1.37 -9.66 11.98
CA LEU A 396 1.94 -10.96 12.35
C LEU A 396 2.74 -10.89 13.65
N MET A 397 3.62 -9.90 13.80
CA MET A 397 4.41 -9.72 15.02
C MET A 397 3.51 -9.45 16.23
N GLY A 398 2.46 -8.65 16.06
CA GLY A 398 1.47 -8.39 17.11
C GLY A 398 0.69 -9.65 17.52
N GLU A 399 0.37 -10.53 16.58
CA GLU A 399 -0.23 -11.83 16.88
C GLU A 399 0.72 -12.79 17.59
N GLN A 400 1.98 -12.86 17.16
CA GLN A 400 2.99 -13.68 17.82
C GLN A 400 3.18 -13.27 19.29
N LYS A 401 3.38 -11.97 19.53
CA LYS A 401 3.49 -11.41 20.89
C LYS A 401 2.25 -11.74 21.75
N ARG A 402 1.04 -11.64 21.19
CA ARG A 402 -0.21 -12.01 21.91
C ARG A 402 -0.27 -13.49 22.24
N ARG A 403 0.20 -14.38 21.36
CA ARG A 403 0.24 -15.84 21.62
C ARG A 403 1.28 -16.21 22.68
N GLU A 404 2.46 -15.58 22.62
CA GLU A 404 3.51 -15.75 23.62
C GLU A 404 3.06 -15.31 25.02
N GLN A 405 2.35 -14.19 25.11
CA GLN A 405 1.78 -13.69 26.37
C GLN A 405 0.59 -14.51 26.89
N ALA A 406 -0.13 -15.20 25.99
CA ALA A 406 -1.29 -16.02 26.34
C ALA A 406 -0.94 -17.47 26.74
N THR A 407 0.32 -17.87 26.62
CA THR A 407 0.79 -19.19 27.05
C THR A 407 1.29 -19.08 28.50
N PRO A 408 0.61 -19.68 29.49
CA PRO A 408 1.11 -19.68 30.86
C PRO A 408 2.44 -20.44 30.93
N ALA A 409 3.39 -19.92 31.72
CA ALA A 409 4.68 -20.55 31.99
C ALA A 409 4.52 -21.93 32.66
#